data_AF-A0AAD2FID4-F1
#
_entry.id   AF-A0AAD2FID4-F1
#
_cell.length_a   1.000
_cell.length_b   1.000
_cell.length_c   1.000
_cell.angle_alpha   90.00
_cell.angle_beta   90.00
_cell.angle_gamma   90.00
#
_symmetry.space_group_name_H-M   'P 1'
#
loop_
_entity.id
_entity.type
_entity.pdbx_description
1 polymer ?
#
loop_
_entity_poly.entity_id
_entity_poly.type
_entity_poly.pdbx_seq_one_letter_code
_entity_poly.pdbx_strand_id
1 'polypeptide(L)'
;MIASPAERRIAMEAFPQWKSHAALRRFACVHSVAALKAPRVLPADADEPTALDKHRAWLNSAGLLRFDFNHDDLIRWMGGEYTNRHRDFNAEWDVIESKLQNRSIPSDLPPTKLDLTYRIQTEGVPLRGQFTTPMTATCLQNSYDNHPAVDENFDKVEKKFAKEEWQSYHLHYLRFVYEFIPGLVINPIQWVFDKGKGRICIDCSNGPDPLGSINRYIPSPKEVKAAMEHAKTATEDAQAVKAAENLEMECPQVFYQYAFQRIMRPNEPIMVHADDIKAAFRRVLYHPDLACAFAYVYSDYLMVPVGQVFGSQSAPSYSCVLADVRQALAACRPDDSIVHPLVASCTFETHSSTPLVQVPQDSHYPLLSLEEQESMYNASFVDDNGVVAYLKEMPQALQHSVQSAFETFGVEDRRGGCLQDAKWNSLVSETFMFLGFRVDTHHMTVSWPLEKRQALHIKTRSCQVITADSPEEAKIRTPSTNPGITCIRIDSVCGITFQIKCNGSRPQRTTFRKK
;
A
#
# COMPACT_ATOMS: atom_id res chain seq x y z
N MET A 1 21.36 34.67 -30.05
CA MET A 1 22.84 34.71 -30.13
C MET A 1 23.35 33.30 -30.40
N ILE A 2 24.14 33.10 -31.45
CA ILE A 2 24.79 31.80 -31.72
C ILE A 2 26.21 31.88 -31.15
N ALA A 3 26.50 31.12 -30.10
CA ALA A 3 27.83 31.04 -29.51
C ALA A 3 28.85 30.47 -30.52
N SER A 4 30.07 31.01 -30.54
CA SER A 4 31.18 30.53 -31.34
C SER A 4 31.60 29.10 -30.93
N PRO A 5 32.31 28.34 -31.79
CA PRO A 5 32.83 27.03 -31.43
C PRO A 5 33.69 27.01 -30.15
N ALA A 6 34.45 28.07 -29.89
CA ALA A 6 35.28 28.20 -28.67
C ALA A 6 34.41 28.42 -27.43
N GLU A 7 33.44 29.33 -27.50
CA GLU A 7 32.49 29.58 -26.40
C GLU A 7 31.64 28.34 -26.10
N ARG A 8 31.23 27.58 -27.11
CA ARG A 8 30.54 26.28 -26.91
C ARG A 8 31.43 25.27 -26.21
N ARG A 9 32.72 25.20 -26.54
CA ARG A 9 33.67 24.32 -25.85
C ARG A 9 33.82 24.69 -24.38
N ILE A 10 34.02 25.99 -24.10
CA ILE A 10 34.11 26.52 -22.73
C ILE A 10 32.83 26.21 -21.94
N ALA A 11 31.65 26.41 -22.54
CA ALA A 11 30.38 26.10 -21.90
C ALA A 11 30.23 24.59 -21.61
N MET A 12 30.65 23.71 -22.53
CA MET A 12 30.63 22.25 -22.32
C MET A 12 31.63 21.78 -21.25
N GLU A 13 32.73 22.51 -21.03
CA GLU A 13 33.67 22.25 -19.95
C GLU A 13 33.15 22.74 -18.60
N ALA A 14 32.53 23.93 -18.58
CA ALA A 14 31.95 24.53 -17.38
C ALA A 14 30.70 23.78 -16.89
N PHE A 15 29.91 23.20 -17.81
CA PHE A 15 28.68 22.50 -17.50
C PHE A 15 28.66 21.11 -18.15
N PRO A 16 29.16 20.07 -17.46
CA PRO A 16 29.25 18.70 -17.99
C PRO A 16 27.93 18.15 -18.54
N GLN A 17 26.79 18.59 -18.00
CA GLN A 17 25.44 18.22 -18.44
C GLN A 17 25.18 18.60 -19.89
N TRP A 18 25.83 19.63 -20.43
CA TRP A 18 25.74 19.97 -21.86
C TRP A 18 26.36 18.90 -22.75
N LYS A 19 27.42 18.20 -22.28
CA LYS A 19 27.99 17.07 -23.00
C LYS A 19 27.01 15.90 -23.03
N SER A 20 26.37 15.60 -21.90
CA SER A 20 25.34 14.57 -21.78
C SER A 20 24.11 14.88 -22.64
N HIS A 21 23.64 16.13 -22.61
CA HIS A 21 22.55 16.61 -23.45
C HIS A 21 22.89 16.53 -24.95
N ALA A 22 24.10 16.93 -25.35
CA ALA A 22 24.54 16.80 -26.74
C ALA A 22 24.62 15.33 -27.19
N ALA A 23 25.06 14.43 -26.31
CA ALA A 23 25.05 13.00 -26.57
C ALA A 23 23.63 12.46 -26.73
N LEU A 24 22.69 12.85 -25.85
CA LEU A 24 21.28 12.48 -25.94
C LEU A 24 20.63 12.96 -27.24
N ARG A 25 20.92 14.20 -27.67
CA ARG A 25 20.46 14.71 -28.96
C ARG A 25 20.97 13.88 -30.14
N ARG A 26 22.27 13.54 -30.15
CA ARG A 26 22.84 12.67 -31.20
C ARG A 26 22.18 11.30 -31.21
N PHE A 27 21.97 10.71 -30.03
CA PHE A 27 21.27 9.42 -29.90
C PHE A 27 19.85 9.51 -30.45
N ALA A 28 19.09 10.54 -30.05
CA ALA A 28 17.71 10.76 -30.48
C ALA A 28 17.58 11.02 -31.99
N CYS A 29 18.63 11.52 -32.66
CA CYS A 29 18.63 11.71 -34.11
C CYS A 29 18.67 10.39 -34.91
N VAL A 30 19.19 9.32 -34.33
CA VAL A 30 19.41 8.04 -35.05
C VAL A 30 18.65 6.86 -34.45
N HIS A 31 17.91 7.07 -33.36
CA HIS A 31 17.06 6.06 -32.73
C HIS A 31 15.60 6.52 -32.72
N SER A 32 14.69 5.64 -33.15
CA SER A 32 13.26 5.91 -33.10
C SER A 32 12.72 5.67 -31.69
N VAL A 33 12.08 6.68 -31.11
CA VAL A 33 11.39 6.56 -29.81
C VAL A 33 10.12 5.72 -29.91
N ALA A 34 9.62 5.43 -31.12
CA ALA A 34 8.47 4.54 -31.32
C ALA A 34 8.68 3.13 -30.73
N ALA A 35 9.93 2.71 -30.55
CA ALA A 35 10.28 1.47 -29.86
C ALA A 35 9.74 1.40 -28.43
N LEU A 36 9.52 2.55 -27.76
CA LEU A 36 8.92 2.61 -26.43
C LEU A 36 7.45 2.15 -26.41
N LYS A 37 6.76 2.20 -27.56
CA LYS A 37 5.39 1.73 -27.73
C LYS A 37 5.31 0.29 -28.22
N ALA A 38 6.44 -0.32 -28.59
CA ALA A 38 6.46 -1.71 -28.99
C ALA A 38 6.03 -2.58 -27.80
N PRO A 39 5.16 -3.58 -28.01
CA PRO A 39 4.87 -4.56 -26.98
C PRO A 39 6.17 -5.20 -26.52
N ARG A 40 6.50 -5.11 -25.23
CA ARG A 40 7.56 -5.93 -24.63
C ARG A 40 6.99 -7.32 -24.40
N VAL A 41 7.81 -8.33 -24.67
CA VAL A 41 7.47 -9.75 -24.51
C VAL A 41 7.00 -10.00 -23.07
N LEU A 42 5.79 -10.55 -22.94
CA LEU A 42 5.24 -11.02 -21.67
C LEU A 42 6.01 -12.28 -21.25
N PRO A 43 6.24 -12.50 -19.94
CA PRO A 43 7.02 -13.62 -19.46
C PRO A 43 6.39 -14.96 -19.87
N ALA A 44 7.09 -15.71 -20.71
CA ALA A 44 7.14 -17.16 -20.58
C ALA A 44 8.48 -17.45 -19.88
N ASP A 45 8.49 -17.56 -18.55
CA ASP A 45 9.64 -17.96 -17.72
C ASP A 45 11.01 -17.34 -18.10
N ALA A 46 11.02 -16.10 -18.61
CA ALA A 46 12.26 -15.40 -18.90
C ALA A 46 12.99 -15.08 -17.59
N ASP A 47 14.30 -15.28 -17.56
CA ASP A 47 15.15 -14.91 -16.42
C ASP A 47 14.87 -13.45 -16.01
N GLU A 48 14.35 -13.25 -14.80
CA GLU A 48 14.07 -11.91 -14.27
C GLU A 48 15.34 -11.04 -14.38
N PRO A 49 15.25 -9.81 -14.92
CA PRO A 49 16.44 -9.00 -15.15
C PRO A 49 17.11 -8.67 -13.81
N THR A 50 18.44 -8.73 -13.81
CA THR A 50 19.25 -8.44 -12.61
C THR A 50 19.86 -7.05 -12.63
N ALA A 51 19.78 -6.34 -13.75
CA ALA A 51 20.38 -5.02 -13.94
C ALA A 51 19.46 -4.11 -14.76
N LEU A 52 19.55 -2.80 -14.54
CA LEU A 52 18.76 -1.81 -15.28
C LEU A 52 19.26 -1.71 -16.74
N ASP A 53 18.33 -1.71 -17.69
CA ASP A 53 18.67 -1.64 -19.11
C ASP A 53 19.15 -0.24 -19.50
N LYS A 54 20.45 -0.11 -19.74
CA LYS A 54 21.09 1.12 -20.22
C LYS A 54 20.46 1.66 -21.49
N HIS A 55 20.23 0.81 -22.49
CA HIS A 55 19.67 1.25 -23.78
C HIS A 55 18.26 1.81 -23.61
N ARG A 56 17.46 1.17 -22.74
CA ARG A 56 16.13 1.65 -22.40
C ARG A 56 16.15 2.99 -21.68
N ALA A 57 17.11 3.24 -20.79
CA ALA A 57 17.29 4.56 -20.19
C ALA A 57 17.55 5.65 -21.24
N TRP A 58 18.41 5.36 -22.23
CA TRP A 58 18.66 6.25 -23.36
C TRP A 58 17.41 6.49 -24.21
N LEU A 59 16.63 5.45 -24.51
CA LEU A 59 15.37 5.58 -25.26
C LEU A 59 14.33 6.40 -24.49
N ASN A 60 14.13 6.14 -23.20
CA ASN A 60 13.23 6.90 -22.33
C ASN A 60 13.65 8.38 -22.28
N SER A 61 14.94 8.67 -22.06
CA SER A 61 15.46 10.04 -22.08
C SER A 61 15.32 10.70 -23.46
N ALA A 62 15.48 9.95 -24.55
CA ALA A 62 15.29 10.47 -25.89
C ALA A 62 13.81 10.77 -26.16
N GLY A 63 12.89 9.92 -25.66
CA GLY A 63 11.46 10.18 -25.64
C GLY A 63 11.17 11.49 -24.93
N LEU A 64 11.66 11.64 -23.70
CA LEU A 64 11.48 12.84 -22.89
C LEU A 64 11.99 14.10 -23.59
N LEU A 65 13.17 14.04 -24.23
CA LEU A 65 13.70 15.13 -25.07
C LEU A 65 12.77 15.49 -26.25
N ARG A 66 12.06 14.52 -26.84
CA ARG A 66 11.12 14.76 -27.96
C ARG A 66 9.82 15.43 -27.51
N PHE A 67 9.49 15.32 -26.24
CA PHE A 67 8.35 15.99 -25.59
C PHE A 67 8.81 17.21 -24.78
N ASP A 68 9.94 17.84 -25.15
CA ASP A 68 10.45 19.06 -24.49
C ASP A 68 10.62 18.92 -22.96
N PHE A 69 10.99 17.71 -22.52
CA PHE A 69 11.11 17.32 -21.11
C PHE A 69 9.81 17.39 -20.29
N ASN A 70 8.67 17.50 -20.96
CA ASN A 70 7.36 17.24 -20.38
C ASN A 70 7.18 15.72 -20.20
N HIS A 71 7.22 15.27 -18.94
CA HIS A 71 7.10 13.86 -18.59
C HIS A 71 5.67 13.35 -18.81
N ASP A 72 4.67 14.14 -18.47
CA ASP A 72 3.27 13.73 -18.52
C ASP A 72 2.78 13.49 -19.95
N ASP A 73 3.19 14.31 -20.91
CA ASP A 73 2.93 14.11 -22.34
C ASP A 73 3.61 12.84 -22.86
N LEU A 74 4.85 12.56 -22.45
CA LEU A 74 5.54 11.32 -22.80
C LEU A 74 4.75 10.10 -22.29
N ILE A 75 4.34 10.10 -21.02
CA ILE A 75 3.58 9.01 -20.42
C ILE A 75 2.22 8.83 -21.12
N ARG A 76 1.50 9.92 -21.40
CA ARG A 76 0.24 9.87 -22.14
C ARG A 76 0.40 9.34 -23.57
N TRP A 77 1.51 9.67 -24.23
CA TRP A 77 1.83 9.18 -25.56
C TRP A 77 2.21 7.69 -25.57
N MET A 78 2.95 7.23 -24.55
CA MET A 78 3.27 5.81 -24.34
C MET A 78 1.98 5.01 -24.09
N GLY A 79 1.10 5.52 -23.23
CA GLY A 79 -0.21 4.93 -22.95
C GLY A 79 -0.13 3.52 -22.38
N GLY A 80 -1.10 2.66 -22.73
CA GLY A 80 -1.09 1.24 -22.37
C GLY A 80 -1.09 1.01 -20.86
N GLU A 81 -0.13 0.23 -20.37
CA GLU A 81 0.05 -0.08 -18.94
C GLU A 81 0.48 1.14 -18.10
N TYR A 82 1.11 2.16 -18.70
CA TYR A 82 1.58 3.35 -17.99
C TYR A 82 0.46 4.31 -17.61
N THR A 83 -0.71 4.17 -18.22
CA THR A 83 -1.88 5.01 -17.98
C THR A 83 -3.17 4.18 -17.85
N ASN A 84 -3.06 2.85 -17.77
CA ASN A 84 -4.16 1.90 -17.90
C ASN A 84 -5.08 2.07 -19.14
N ARG A 85 -4.69 2.82 -20.18
CA ARG A 85 -5.56 3.13 -21.35
C ARG A 85 -5.85 1.93 -22.26
N HIS A 86 -5.30 0.77 -21.95
CA HIS A 86 -5.62 -0.49 -22.61
C HIS A 86 -6.90 -1.15 -22.07
N ARG A 87 -7.40 -0.71 -20.90
CA ARG A 87 -8.63 -1.20 -20.28
C ARG A 87 -9.84 -0.45 -20.79
N ASP A 88 -10.96 -1.15 -20.93
CA ASP A 88 -12.26 -0.53 -21.19
C ASP A 88 -12.95 -0.24 -19.86
N PHE A 89 -12.54 0.85 -19.22
CA PHE A 89 -13.04 1.21 -17.91
C PHE A 89 -14.56 1.47 -17.90
N ASN A 90 -15.14 1.98 -18.99
CA ASN A 90 -16.60 2.18 -19.03
C ASN A 90 -17.30 0.83 -18.96
N ALA A 91 -16.94 -0.12 -19.82
CA ALA A 91 -17.56 -1.44 -19.82
C ALA A 91 -17.31 -2.20 -18.50
N GLU A 92 -16.09 -2.14 -17.97
CA GLU A 92 -15.74 -2.79 -16.70
C GLU A 92 -16.54 -2.21 -15.52
N TRP A 93 -16.72 -0.89 -15.47
CA TRP A 93 -17.43 -0.22 -14.39
C TRP A 93 -18.94 -0.29 -14.52
N ASP A 94 -19.50 -0.29 -15.74
CA ASP A 94 -20.92 -0.61 -15.96
C ASP A 94 -21.29 -1.96 -15.33
N VAL A 95 -20.40 -2.95 -15.43
CA VAL A 95 -20.57 -4.27 -14.80
C VAL A 95 -20.48 -4.19 -13.27
N ILE A 96 -19.51 -3.45 -12.72
CA ILE A 96 -19.35 -3.27 -11.27
C ILE A 96 -20.58 -2.57 -10.69
N GLU A 97 -20.99 -1.45 -11.27
CA GLU A 97 -22.16 -0.68 -10.84
C GLU A 97 -23.43 -1.51 -10.92
N SER A 98 -23.65 -2.22 -12.02
CA SER A 98 -24.82 -3.09 -12.18
C SER A 98 -24.88 -4.15 -11.08
N LYS A 99 -23.76 -4.78 -10.71
CA LYS A 99 -23.74 -5.78 -9.62
C LYS A 99 -24.08 -5.17 -8.26
N LEU A 100 -23.51 -4.00 -7.96
CA LEU A 100 -23.70 -3.33 -6.68
C LEU A 100 -25.08 -2.65 -6.56
N GLN A 101 -25.75 -2.32 -7.66
CA GLN A 101 -27.12 -1.81 -7.65
C GLN A 101 -28.19 -2.91 -7.51
N ASN A 102 -27.89 -4.12 -7.99
CA ASN A 102 -28.87 -5.21 -8.05
C ASN A 102 -28.94 -6.05 -6.76
N ARG A 103 -28.08 -5.79 -5.78
CA ARG A 103 -28.09 -6.46 -4.48
C ARG A 103 -27.89 -5.46 -3.35
N SER A 104 -28.45 -5.79 -2.20
CA SER A 104 -28.29 -5.00 -1.00
C SER A 104 -26.92 -5.31 -0.38
N ILE A 105 -26.17 -4.24 -0.09
CA ILE A 105 -24.85 -4.32 0.53
C ILE A 105 -25.06 -4.29 2.05
N PRO A 106 -24.47 -5.22 2.81
CA PRO A 106 -24.57 -5.21 4.27
C PRO A 106 -24.20 -3.83 4.86
N SER A 107 -25.06 -3.33 5.75
CA SER A 107 -25.00 -1.94 6.24
C SER A 107 -23.77 -1.60 7.08
N ASP A 108 -23.05 -2.62 7.52
CA ASP A 108 -21.84 -2.57 8.33
C ASP A 108 -20.55 -2.55 7.50
N LEU A 109 -20.65 -2.76 6.18
CA LEU A 109 -19.53 -2.58 5.27
C LEU A 109 -19.22 -1.10 5.03
N PRO A 110 -17.94 -0.76 4.79
CA PRO A 110 -17.59 0.60 4.38
C PRO A 110 -18.37 1.03 3.13
N PRO A 111 -18.83 2.30 3.06
CA PRO A 111 -19.56 2.78 1.90
C PRO A 111 -18.65 2.77 0.66
N THR A 112 -19.11 2.11 -0.40
CA THR A 112 -18.39 2.07 -1.69
C THR A 112 -18.37 3.45 -2.34
N LYS A 113 -17.18 3.97 -2.64
CA LYS A 113 -17.01 5.26 -3.32
C LYS A 113 -16.76 5.03 -4.81
N LEU A 114 -17.79 4.60 -5.55
CA LEU A 114 -17.66 4.16 -6.95
C LEU A 114 -17.08 5.24 -7.86
N ASP A 115 -17.64 6.46 -7.85
CA ASP A 115 -17.11 7.60 -8.60
C ASP A 115 -15.64 7.89 -8.32
N LEU A 116 -15.26 7.85 -7.03
CA LEU A 116 -13.87 8.09 -6.63
C LEU A 116 -12.96 6.97 -7.12
N THR A 117 -13.40 5.72 -6.98
CA THR A 117 -12.62 4.54 -7.40
C THR A 117 -12.44 4.52 -8.91
N TYR A 118 -13.50 4.80 -9.68
CA TYR A 118 -13.45 4.95 -11.12
C TYR A 118 -12.40 5.99 -11.54
N ARG A 119 -12.40 7.17 -10.90
CA ARG A 119 -11.42 8.23 -11.17
C ARG A 119 -10.00 7.82 -10.79
N ILE A 120 -9.80 7.17 -9.65
CA ILE A 120 -8.48 6.65 -9.24
C ILE A 120 -7.92 5.72 -10.32
N GLN A 121 -8.75 4.86 -10.92
CA GLN A 121 -8.30 3.89 -11.90
C GLN A 121 -8.06 4.46 -13.30
N THR A 122 -8.84 5.47 -13.69
CA THR A 122 -8.82 6.08 -15.03
C THR A 122 -7.88 7.28 -15.16
N GLU A 123 -7.83 8.13 -14.13
CA GLU A 123 -7.03 9.37 -14.12
C GLU A 123 -5.72 9.18 -13.35
N GLY A 124 -5.69 8.29 -12.35
CA GLY A 124 -4.59 8.18 -11.38
C GLY A 124 -4.74 9.14 -10.20
N VAL A 125 -3.75 9.15 -9.31
CA VAL A 125 -3.78 9.96 -8.07
C VAL A 125 -2.41 10.58 -7.74
N PRO A 126 -2.34 11.63 -6.91
CA PRO A 126 -3.40 12.60 -6.72
C PRO A 126 -3.71 13.31 -8.05
N LEU A 127 -4.84 14.01 -8.14
CA LEU A 127 -5.19 14.79 -9.34
C LEU A 127 -4.64 16.21 -9.32
N ARG A 128 -4.31 16.70 -8.12
CA ARG A 128 -3.74 18.01 -7.91
C ARG A 128 -2.73 17.93 -6.77
N GLY A 129 -1.58 18.55 -6.98
CA GLY A 129 -0.59 18.80 -5.95
C GLY A 129 -0.29 20.30 -5.93
N GLN A 130 -0.07 20.86 -4.75
CA GLN A 130 0.45 22.21 -4.61
C GLN A 130 1.74 22.13 -3.79
N PHE A 131 2.86 22.06 -4.50
CA PHE A 131 4.18 22.08 -3.90
C PHE A 131 5.05 23.07 -4.65
N THR A 132 5.76 23.89 -3.88
CA THR A 132 6.76 24.83 -4.38
C THR A 132 8.13 24.28 -3.99
N THR A 133 8.65 23.35 -4.80
CA THR A 133 10.00 22.85 -4.63
C THR A 133 10.93 23.65 -5.53
N PRO A 134 11.77 24.55 -4.97
CA PRO A 134 12.74 25.28 -5.79
C PRO A 134 13.77 24.31 -6.36
N MET A 135 14.31 24.61 -7.54
CA MET A 135 15.33 23.77 -8.18
C MET A 135 16.54 23.51 -7.28
N THR A 136 16.86 24.45 -6.38
CA THR A 136 17.92 24.28 -5.37
C THR A 136 17.67 23.10 -4.43
N ALA A 137 16.42 22.84 -4.03
CA ALA A 137 16.06 21.69 -3.21
C ALA A 137 16.21 20.39 -4.01
N THR A 138 15.77 20.35 -5.28
CA THR A 138 15.97 19.20 -6.17
C THR A 138 17.46 18.90 -6.40
N CYS A 139 18.29 19.92 -6.62
CA CYS A 139 19.75 19.77 -6.73
C CYS A 139 20.39 19.26 -5.44
N LEU A 140 19.93 19.75 -4.28
CA LEU A 140 20.42 19.31 -2.97
C LEU A 140 20.05 17.85 -2.70
N GLN A 141 18.81 17.45 -3.01
CA GLN A 141 18.34 16.06 -2.96
C GLN A 141 19.17 15.16 -3.88
N ASN A 142 19.38 15.56 -5.13
CA ASN A 142 20.23 14.80 -6.06
C ASN A 142 21.68 14.66 -5.57
N SER A 143 22.23 15.68 -4.91
CA SER A 143 23.60 15.67 -4.37
C SER A 143 23.72 14.84 -3.10
N TYR A 144 22.66 14.80 -2.29
CA TYR A 144 22.55 13.92 -1.12
C TYR A 144 22.48 12.45 -1.51
N ASP A 145 21.87 12.16 -2.66
CA ASP A 145 21.67 10.80 -3.18
C ASP A 145 20.74 9.98 -2.27
N ASN A 146 21.19 8.84 -1.78
CA ASN A 146 20.37 7.88 -1.05
C ASN A 146 20.89 7.66 0.37
N HIS A 147 20.04 7.06 1.21
CA HIS A 147 20.44 6.68 2.57
C HIS A 147 21.53 5.59 2.51
N PRO A 148 22.47 5.54 3.48
CA PRO A 148 23.65 4.66 3.42
C PRO A 148 23.35 3.18 3.19
N ALA A 149 22.21 2.69 3.69
CA ALA A 149 21.83 1.28 3.55
C ALA A 149 21.58 0.86 2.10
N VAL A 150 21.37 1.80 1.18
CA VAL A 150 21.24 1.54 -0.26
C VAL A 150 22.58 1.09 -0.85
N ASP A 151 23.66 1.81 -0.54
CA ASP A 151 25.01 1.47 -1.03
C ASP A 151 25.48 0.13 -0.46
N GLU A 152 25.19 -0.15 0.81
CA GLU A 152 25.46 -1.44 1.45
C GLU A 152 24.73 -2.62 0.78
N ASN A 153 23.69 -2.34 0.00
CA ASN A 153 22.84 -3.34 -0.64
C ASN A 153 22.71 -3.11 -2.16
N PHE A 154 23.69 -2.44 -2.77
CA PHE A 154 23.64 -1.93 -4.15
C PHE A 154 23.07 -2.96 -5.15
N ASP A 155 23.71 -4.13 -5.30
CA ASP A 155 23.28 -5.15 -6.27
C ASP A 155 21.85 -5.67 -6.01
N LYS A 156 21.44 -5.75 -4.75
CA LYS A 156 20.09 -6.20 -4.37
C LYS A 156 19.04 -5.13 -4.67
N VAL A 157 19.43 -3.86 -4.59
CA VAL A 157 18.60 -2.71 -4.97
C VAL A 157 18.46 -2.67 -6.49
N GLU A 158 19.56 -2.79 -7.25
CA GLU A 158 19.53 -2.79 -8.72
C GLU A 158 18.64 -3.92 -9.25
N LYS A 159 18.84 -5.15 -8.76
CA LYS A 159 18.04 -6.31 -9.18
C LYS A 159 16.54 -6.08 -8.99
N LYS A 160 16.15 -5.39 -7.91
CA LYS A 160 14.74 -5.06 -7.69
C LYS A 160 14.26 -3.96 -8.60
N PHE A 161 15.05 -2.91 -8.83
CA PHE A 161 14.65 -1.88 -9.76
C PHE A 161 14.55 -2.40 -11.19
N ALA A 162 15.48 -3.26 -11.62
CA ALA A 162 15.41 -3.95 -12.90
C ALA A 162 14.10 -4.75 -13.04
N LYS A 163 13.72 -5.48 -11.99
CA LYS A 163 12.43 -6.19 -11.96
C LYS A 163 11.23 -5.23 -12.01
N GLU A 164 11.22 -4.18 -11.21
CA GLU A 164 10.12 -3.20 -11.17
C GLU A 164 9.98 -2.44 -12.50
N GLU A 165 11.09 -2.07 -13.15
CA GLU A 165 11.12 -1.48 -14.50
C GLU A 165 10.52 -2.46 -15.51
N TRP A 166 10.92 -3.72 -15.43
CA TRP A 166 10.45 -4.76 -16.32
C TRP A 166 8.94 -5.01 -16.17
N GLN A 167 8.41 -4.86 -14.97
CA GLN A 167 6.97 -4.85 -14.68
C GLN A 167 6.30 -3.49 -14.93
N SER A 168 7.03 -2.50 -15.45
CA SER A 168 6.54 -1.15 -15.74
C SER A 168 5.99 -0.37 -14.53
N TYR A 169 6.50 -0.66 -13.33
CA TYR A 169 6.14 0.10 -12.13
C TYR A 169 6.83 1.47 -12.05
N HIS A 170 7.89 1.68 -12.83
CA HIS A 170 8.55 2.97 -13.00
C HIS A 170 9.20 3.03 -14.39
N LEU A 171 9.58 4.23 -14.81
CA LEU A 171 10.53 4.44 -15.90
C LEU A 171 11.86 4.92 -15.32
N HIS A 172 12.94 4.52 -15.97
CA HIS A 172 14.27 5.05 -15.68
C HIS A 172 14.82 5.84 -16.87
N TYR A 173 15.49 6.92 -16.55
CA TYR A 173 16.09 7.89 -17.45
C TYR A 173 17.56 8.07 -17.09
N LEU A 174 18.36 8.64 -17.98
CA LEU A 174 19.70 9.11 -17.64
C LEU A 174 19.62 10.19 -16.55
N ARG A 175 20.34 10.02 -15.43
CA ARG A 175 20.20 10.87 -14.23
C ARG A 175 20.21 12.36 -14.55
N PHE A 176 21.12 12.84 -15.40
CA PHE A 176 21.28 14.26 -15.73
C PHE A 176 20.00 14.94 -16.25
N VAL A 177 19.00 14.19 -16.76
CA VAL A 177 17.76 14.80 -17.25
C VAL A 177 16.92 15.42 -16.15
N TYR A 178 17.22 15.14 -14.87
CA TYR A 178 16.53 15.73 -13.72
C TYR A 178 16.52 17.26 -13.78
N GLU A 179 17.52 17.87 -14.42
CA GLU A 179 17.66 19.33 -14.54
C GLU A 179 16.62 19.98 -15.46
N PHE A 180 15.95 19.18 -16.29
CA PHE A 180 15.06 19.68 -17.33
C PHE A 180 13.59 19.36 -17.08
N ILE A 181 13.26 18.49 -16.11
CA ILE A 181 11.89 18.06 -15.85
C ILE A 181 11.19 19.05 -14.90
N PRO A 182 10.12 19.75 -15.34
CA PRO A 182 9.36 20.63 -14.49
C PRO A 182 8.66 19.88 -13.35
N GLY A 183 8.59 20.49 -12.16
CA GLY A 183 7.88 19.92 -11.01
C GLY A 183 8.52 18.65 -10.41
N LEU A 184 9.75 18.33 -10.80
CA LEU A 184 10.47 17.16 -10.28
C LEU A 184 10.88 17.34 -8.82
N VAL A 185 10.52 16.37 -7.99
CA VAL A 185 11.01 16.23 -6.62
C VAL A 185 11.77 14.92 -6.51
N ILE A 186 13.02 14.98 -6.06
CA ILE A 186 13.86 13.80 -5.85
C ILE A 186 13.75 13.41 -4.38
N ASN A 187 13.31 12.18 -4.14
CA ASN A 187 13.14 11.58 -2.83
C ASN A 187 14.27 10.57 -2.60
N PRO A 188 14.99 10.62 -1.46
CA PRO A 188 16.00 9.62 -1.15
C PRO A 188 15.40 8.22 -1.08
N ILE A 189 16.18 7.21 -1.45
CA ILE A 189 15.82 5.81 -1.29
C ILE A 189 16.39 5.31 0.04
N GLN A 190 15.64 4.45 0.71
CA GLN A 190 16.09 3.67 1.85
C GLN A 190 15.96 2.17 1.58
N TRP A 191 16.88 1.41 2.16
CA TRP A 191 16.78 -0.05 2.24
C TRP A 191 16.42 -0.49 3.65
N VAL A 192 15.25 -1.12 3.80
CA VAL A 192 14.76 -1.62 5.09
C VAL A 192 14.77 -3.14 5.08
N PHE A 193 15.47 -3.74 6.04
CA PHE A 193 15.43 -5.21 6.23
C PHE A 193 14.30 -5.59 7.19
N ASP A 194 13.31 -6.32 6.68
CA ASP A 194 12.17 -6.79 7.48
C ASP A 194 11.88 -8.26 7.17
N LYS A 195 11.67 -9.08 8.21
CA LYS A 195 11.33 -10.51 8.11
C LYS A 195 12.20 -11.30 7.12
N GLY A 196 13.52 -11.10 7.17
CA GLY A 196 14.47 -11.83 6.30
C GLY A 196 14.53 -11.31 4.86
N LYS A 197 13.78 -10.26 4.52
CA LYS A 197 13.71 -9.69 3.17
C LYS A 197 13.98 -8.19 3.22
N GLY A 198 14.94 -7.73 2.44
CA GLY A 198 15.11 -6.29 2.22
C GLY A 198 13.93 -5.71 1.46
N ARG A 199 13.62 -4.44 1.64
CA ARG A 199 12.56 -3.68 0.97
C ARG A 199 13.10 -2.31 0.57
N ILE A 200 12.71 -1.86 -0.62
CA ILE A 200 12.98 -0.50 -1.07
C ILE A 200 11.86 0.37 -0.49
N CYS A 201 12.24 1.47 0.15
CA CYS A 201 11.33 2.51 0.62
C CYS A 201 11.77 3.82 -0.02
N ILE A 202 10.86 4.54 -0.64
CA ILE A 202 11.12 5.88 -1.14
C ILE A 202 10.81 6.84 0.00
N ASP A 203 11.84 7.48 0.54
CA ASP A 203 11.71 8.36 1.70
C ASP A 203 11.17 9.73 1.26
N CYS A 204 9.85 9.79 1.18
CA CYS A 204 9.12 11.00 0.83
C CYS A 204 9.06 12.04 1.97
N SER A 205 9.72 11.79 3.12
CA SER A 205 9.62 12.61 4.33
C SER A 205 10.95 13.20 4.79
N ASN A 206 12.04 12.43 4.77
CA ASN A 206 13.29 12.77 5.47
C ASN A 206 14.46 13.05 4.51
N GLY A 207 14.24 13.94 3.54
CA GLY A 207 15.34 14.48 2.75
C GLY A 207 16.24 15.48 3.52
N PRO A 208 17.43 15.81 2.98
CA PRO A 208 18.31 16.89 3.45
C PRO A 208 17.62 18.25 3.60
N ASP A 209 16.58 18.53 2.80
CA ASP A 209 15.76 19.74 2.90
C ASP A 209 14.28 19.37 3.07
N PRO A 210 13.63 19.74 4.18
CA PRO A 210 12.21 19.52 4.39
C PRO A 210 11.28 20.11 3.31
N LEU A 211 11.71 21.15 2.58
CA LEU A 211 10.95 21.70 1.44
C LEU A 211 11.04 20.82 0.19
N GLY A 212 11.99 19.90 0.14
CA GLY A 212 12.12 18.89 -0.90
C GLY A 212 11.38 17.58 -0.59
N SER A 213 10.65 17.49 0.53
CA SER A 213 9.95 16.26 0.95
C SER A 213 8.48 16.29 0.52
N ILE A 214 8.07 15.40 -0.38
CA ILE A 214 6.73 15.46 -0.97
C ILE A 214 5.59 15.15 0.00
N ASN A 215 5.82 14.31 1.02
CA ASN A 215 4.81 14.01 2.05
C ASN A 215 4.42 15.27 2.86
N ARG A 216 5.25 16.32 2.87
CA ARG A 216 4.90 17.62 3.47
C ARG A 216 3.72 18.29 2.74
N TYR A 217 3.64 18.09 1.43
CA TYR A 217 2.64 18.73 0.56
C TYR A 217 1.47 17.80 0.24
N ILE A 218 1.69 16.49 0.33
CA ILE A 218 0.68 15.45 0.12
C ILE A 218 0.69 14.54 1.37
N PRO A 219 0.17 15.03 2.51
CA PRO A 219 0.20 14.28 3.75
C PRO A 219 -0.83 13.15 3.76
N SER A 220 -0.75 12.30 4.78
CA SER A 220 -1.78 11.29 5.01
C SER A 220 -3.14 11.94 5.33
N PRO A 221 -4.28 11.30 5.01
CA PRO A 221 -5.60 11.80 5.40
C PRO A 221 -5.76 12.04 6.91
N LYS A 222 -5.04 11.28 7.75
CA LYS A 222 -5.02 11.46 9.21
C LYS A 222 -4.42 12.81 9.61
N GLU A 223 -3.30 13.18 8.99
CA GLU A 223 -2.65 14.47 9.22
C GLU A 223 -3.50 15.62 8.68
N VAL A 224 -4.18 15.42 7.54
CA VAL A 224 -5.18 16.38 7.05
C VAL A 224 -6.28 16.55 8.10
N LYS A 225 -6.94 15.47 8.54
CA LYS A 225 -8.01 15.54 9.56
C LYS A 225 -7.54 16.25 10.83
N ALA A 226 -6.36 15.92 11.37
CA ALA A 226 -5.82 16.59 12.55
C ALA A 226 -5.59 18.10 12.30
N ALA A 227 -5.00 18.45 11.15
CA ALA A 227 -4.83 19.86 10.76
C ALA A 227 -6.18 20.58 10.59
N MET A 228 -7.19 19.88 10.08
CA MET A 228 -8.54 20.41 9.89
C MET A 228 -9.34 20.53 11.19
N GLU A 229 -9.18 19.61 12.13
CA GLU A 229 -9.78 19.71 13.48
C GLU A 229 -9.16 20.88 14.26
N HIS A 230 -7.85 21.09 14.10
CA HIS A 230 -7.20 22.30 14.58
C HIS A 230 -7.72 23.56 13.85
N ALA A 231 -7.87 23.52 12.52
CA ALA A 231 -8.40 24.64 11.73
C ALA A 231 -9.91 24.90 11.94
N LYS A 232 -10.72 23.91 12.35
CA LYS A 232 -12.13 24.09 12.75
C LYS A 232 -12.29 25.04 13.94
N THR A 233 -11.22 25.29 14.70
CA THR A 233 -11.19 26.35 15.73
C THR A 233 -10.84 27.75 15.17
N ALA A 234 -10.49 27.84 13.89
CA ALA A 234 -10.08 29.05 13.18
C ALA A 234 -10.65 29.07 11.73
N THR A 235 -11.96 29.34 11.61
CA THR A 235 -12.70 29.69 10.36
C THR A 235 -12.93 28.63 9.27
N GLU A 236 -13.99 28.90 8.50
CA GLU A 236 -14.85 28.03 7.70
C GLU A 236 -14.27 27.63 6.33
N ASP A 237 -13.63 26.48 6.22
CA ASP A 237 -13.41 25.86 4.90
C ASP A 237 -13.98 24.43 4.85
N ALA A 238 -15.32 24.37 4.86
CA ALA A 238 -16.12 23.14 4.97
C ALA A 238 -15.93 22.16 3.80
N GLN A 239 -15.36 22.62 2.68
CA GLN A 239 -15.25 21.82 1.45
C GLN A 239 -13.99 20.96 1.42
N ALA A 240 -12.89 21.43 2.03
CA ALA A 240 -11.71 20.61 2.28
C ALA A 240 -11.99 19.54 3.36
N VAL A 241 -12.90 19.84 4.31
CA VAL A 241 -13.24 18.96 5.45
C VAL A 241 -13.92 17.69 4.96
N LYS A 242 -14.89 17.83 4.04
CA LYS A 242 -15.60 16.69 3.46
C LYS A 242 -14.73 15.79 2.60
N ALA A 243 -13.67 16.30 1.96
CA ALA A 243 -12.79 15.47 1.15
C ALA A 243 -11.83 14.62 2.03
N ALA A 244 -11.41 15.16 3.17
CA ALA A 244 -10.47 14.50 4.10
C ALA A 244 -11.15 13.51 5.06
N GLU A 245 -12.37 13.80 5.53
CA GLU A 245 -13.18 12.91 6.38
C GLU A 245 -13.54 11.58 5.65
N ASN A 246 -13.41 11.53 4.32
CA ASN A 246 -13.79 10.37 3.50
C ASN A 246 -12.66 9.36 3.22
N LEU A 247 -11.48 9.48 3.84
CA LEU A 247 -10.31 8.59 3.60
C LEU A 247 -9.77 7.97 4.89
N GLU A 248 -10.61 7.85 5.92
CA GLU A 248 -10.22 7.26 7.19
C GLU A 248 -9.77 5.80 7.02
N MET A 249 -8.59 5.52 7.57
CA MET A 249 -8.02 4.17 7.65
C MET A 249 -8.29 3.62 9.04
N GLU A 250 -9.37 2.87 9.18
CA GLU A 250 -9.61 2.00 10.32
C GLU A 250 -9.26 0.57 9.95
N CYS A 251 -8.55 -0.13 10.85
CA CYS A 251 -8.39 -1.58 10.76
C CYS A 251 -9.80 -2.20 10.70
N PRO A 252 -10.06 -3.26 9.92
CA PRO A 252 -11.40 -3.83 9.83
C PRO A 252 -11.79 -4.45 11.17
N GLN A 253 -12.42 -3.65 12.04
CA GLN A 253 -13.03 -4.11 13.27
C GLN A 253 -14.09 -5.18 12.94
N VAL A 254 -14.72 -5.00 11.78
CA VAL A 254 -15.74 -5.87 11.22
C VAL A 254 -15.20 -7.30 10.98
N PHE A 255 -13.92 -7.50 10.62
CA PHE A 255 -13.41 -8.86 10.34
C PHE A 255 -13.54 -9.79 11.55
N TYR A 256 -13.11 -9.30 12.71
CA TYR A 256 -13.16 -10.08 13.94
C TYR A 256 -14.60 -10.28 14.42
N GLN A 257 -15.49 -9.31 14.19
CA GLN A 257 -16.90 -9.46 14.50
C GLN A 257 -17.52 -10.68 13.80
N TYR A 258 -17.29 -10.84 12.49
CA TYR A 258 -17.82 -11.98 11.74
C TYR A 258 -17.11 -13.29 12.06
N ALA A 259 -15.78 -13.27 12.19
CA ALA A 259 -15.00 -14.45 12.60
C ALA A 259 -15.48 -15.05 13.93
N PHE A 260 -16.11 -14.23 14.79
CA PHE A 260 -16.55 -14.62 16.12
C PHE A 260 -18.08 -14.69 16.31
N GLN A 261 -18.87 -14.61 15.24
CA GLN A 261 -20.34 -14.77 15.31
C GLN A 261 -20.81 -16.24 15.33
N ARG A 262 -20.16 -17.05 16.16
CA ARG A 262 -20.53 -18.46 16.38
C ARG A 262 -21.96 -18.65 16.89
N ILE A 263 -22.52 -17.64 17.55
CA ILE A 263 -23.89 -17.65 18.10
C ILE A 263 -24.93 -18.04 17.03
N MET A 264 -24.71 -17.69 15.76
CA MET A 264 -25.65 -17.98 14.67
C MET A 264 -25.78 -19.47 14.38
N ARG A 265 -24.65 -20.19 14.34
CA ARG A 265 -24.58 -21.65 14.13
C ARG A 265 -23.56 -22.25 15.12
N PRO A 266 -23.95 -22.45 16.39
CA PRO A 266 -23.00 -22.71 17.48
C PRO A 266 -22.19 -24.00 17.35
N ASN A 267 -22.70 -24.94 16.57
CA ASN A 267 -22.13 -26.27 16.37
C ASN A 267 -21.39 -26.40 15.03
N GLU A 268 -21.32 -25.35 14.21
CA GLU A 268 -20.65 -25.38 12.92
C GLU A 268 -19.24 -24.74 13.02
N PRO A 269 -18.20 -25.38 12.46
CA PRO A 269 -16.89 -24.77 12.31
C PRO A 269 -16.95 -23.50 11.45
N ILE A 270 -16.26 -22.45 11.89
CA ILE A 270 -16.09 -21.20 11.13
C ILE A 270 -14.69 -21.26 10.52
N MET A 271 -14.62 -21.30 9.21
CA MET A 271 -13.37 -21.33 8.47
C MET A 271 -12.86 -19.91 8.24
N VAL A 272 -11.54 -19.76 8.30
CA VAL A 272 -10.87 -18.48 8.07
C VAL A 272 -9.76 -18.64 7.05
N HIS A 273 -9.61 -17.62 6.20
CA HIS A 273 -8.55 -17.55 5.20
C HIS A 273 -8.19 -16.09 4.91
N ALA A 274 -7.13 -15.86 4.17
CA ALA A 274 -6.85 -14.56 3.60
C ALA A 274 -6.05 -14.67 2.31
N ASP A 275 -6.18 -13.63 1.49
CA ASP A 275 -5.36 -13.41 0.31
C ASP A 275 -4.79 -11.99 0.29
N ASP A 276 -3.89 -11.74 -0.66
CA ASP A 276 -3.03 -10.56 -0.71
C ASP A 276 -2.94 -10.04 -2.14
N ILE A 277 -3.12 -8.72 -2.31
CA ILE A 277 -2.92 -8.07 -3.61
C ILE A 277 -1.43 -7.85 -3.85
N LYS A 278 -0.91 -8.53 -4.87
CA LYS A 278 0.47 -8.40 -5.32
C LYS A 278 0.76 -6.98 -5.77
N ALA A 279 1.75 -6.37 -5.10
CA ALA A 279 2.23 -5.03 -5.37
C ALA A 279 1.11 -3.98 -5.38
N ALA A 280 0.20 -4.04 -4.40
CA ALA A 280 -1.02 -3.23 -4.34
C ALA A 280 -0.81 -1.73 -4.64
N PHE A 281 0.17 -1.07 -4.01
CA PHE A 281 0.45 0.34 -4.29
C PHE A 281 0.85 0.60 -5.74
N ARG A 282 1.53 -0.33 -6.40
CA ARG A 282 1.90 -0.21 -7.81
C ARG A 282 0.70 -0.35 -8.76
N ARG A 283 -0.43 -0.89 -8.29
CA ARG A 283 -1.67 -1.03 -9.08
C ARG A 283 -2.49 0.25 -9.11
N VAL A 284 -2.31 1.11 -8.11
CA VAL A 284 -2.85 2.48 -8.11
C VAL A 284 -1.83 3.38 -8.82
N LEU A 285 -2.21 3.92 -9.97
CA LEU A 285 -1.31 4.74 -10.78
C LEU A 285 -1.22 6.17 -10.23
N TYR A 286 -0.03 6.76 -10.34
CA TYR A 286 0.10 8.20 -10.21
C TYR A 286 -0.56 8.89 -11.41
N HIS A 287 -1.20 10.03 -11.16
CA HIS A 287 -1.58 10.90 -12.27
C HIS A 287 -0.30 11.33 -13.01
N PRO A 288 -0.25 11.31 -14.36
CA PRO A 288 0.96 11.59 -15.12
C PRO A 288 1.67 12.90 -14.72
N ASP A 289 0.89 13.96 -14.45
CA ASP A 289 1.40 15.28 -14.06
C ASP A 289 2.07 15.30 -12.67
N LEU A 290 1.73 14.35 -11.80
CA LEU A 290 2.23 14.31 -10.42
C LEU A 290 3.21 13.17 -10.17
N ALA A 291 3.40 12.25 -11.10
CA ALA A 291 4.36 11.15 -10.99
C ALA A 291 5.79 11.65 -10.68
N CYS A 292 6.19 12.77 -11.30
CA CYS A 292 7.51 13.40 -11.09
C CYS A 292 7.75 13.90 -9.65
N ALA A 293 6.69 14.14 -8.88
CA ALA A 293 6.81 14.53 -7.48
C ALA A 293 7.29 13.37 -6.57
N PHE A 294 7.23 12.14 -7.07
CA PHE A 294 7.64 10.93 -6.36
C PHE A 294 8.89 10.30 -6.98
N ALA A 295 9.66 11.07 -7.76
CA ALA A 295 10.88 10.59 -8.40
C ALA A 295 12.00 10.34 -7.39
N TYR A 296 12.97 9.52 -7.79
CA TYR A 296 14.15 9.14 -6.99
C TYR A 296 15.33 8.86 -7.92
N VAL A 297 16.55 8.87 -7.39
CA VAL A 297 17.77 8.61 -8.18
C VAL A 297 18.44 7.34 -7.70
N TYR A 298 19.02 6.58 -8.62
CA TYR A 298 19.81 5.39 -8.30
C TYR A 298 20.95 5.25 -9.30
N SER A 299 22.20 5.29 -8.81
CA SER A 299 23.39 5.25 -9.66
C SER A 299 23.32 6.33 -10.77
N ASP A 300 23.48 5.94 -12.04
CA ASP A 300 23.43 6.79 -13.21
C ASP A 300 22.00 7.10 -13.70
N TYR A 301 20.97 6.73 -12.94
CA TYR A 301 19.58 6.83 -13.37
C TYR A 301 18.72 7.76 -12.50
N LEU A 302 17.82 8.47 -13.18
CA LEU A 302 16.64 9.10 -12.58
C LEU A 302 15.45 8.16 -12.79
N MET A 303 14.70 7.88 -11.74
CA MET A 303 13.56 6.98 -11.74
C MET A 303 12.29 7.78 -11.49
N VAL A 304 11.27 7.62 -12.32
CA VAL A 304 9.93 8.21 -12.08
C VAL A 304 8.91 7.08 -11.96
N PRO A 305 8.24 6.94 -10.80
CA PRO A 305 7.27 5.87 -10.60
C PRO A 305 6.02 6.08 -11.44
N VAL A 306 5.44 4.96 -11.89
CA VAL A 306 4.14 4.92 -12.58
C VAL A 306 3.04 4.65 -11.58
N GLY A 307 3.25 3.64 -10.71
CA GLY A 307 2.36 3.33 -9.60
C GLY A 307 2.87 3.88 -8.27
N GLN A 308 1.99 3.98 -7.27
CA GLN A 308 2.34 4.55 -5.97
C GLN A 308 3.55 3.89 -5.32
N VAL A 309 4.39 4.69 -4.65
CA VAL A 309 5.62 4.21 -4.00
C VAL A 309 5.36 3.79 -2.55
N PHE A 310 6.10 2.77 -2.11
CA PHE A 310 6.22 2.47 -0.68
C PHE A 310 6.98 3.61 0.00
N GLY A 311 6.36 4.28 0.98
CA GLY A 311 6.89 5.48 1.64
C GLY A 311 6.08 6.76 1.38
N SER A 312 5.18 6.73 0.39
CA SER A 312 4.14 7.75 0.25
C SER A 312 3.08 7.59 1.35
N GLN A 313 2.79 8.66 2.08
CA GLN A 313 1.83 8.64 3.19
C GLN A 313 0.37 8.50 2.75
N SER A 314 0.04 8.85 1.50
CA SER A 314 -1.32 8.80 0.97
C SER A 314 -1.65 7.48 0.24
N ALA A 315 -0.63 6.69 -0.15
CA ALA A 315 -0.82 5.47 -0.91
C ALA A 315 -1.73 4.42 -0.23
N PRO A 316 -1.59 4.14 1.09
CA PRO A 316 -2.47 3.20 1.75
C PRO A 316 -3.96 3.59 1.66
N SER A 317 -4.26 4.87 1.83
CA SER A 317 -5.64 5.38 1.79
C SER A 317 -6.27 5.23 0.40
N TYR A 318 -5.54 5.51 -0.67
CA TYR A 318 -6.04 5.29 -2.04
C TYR A 318 -6.25 3.80 -2.34
N SER A 319 -5.37 2.93 -1.83
CA SER A 319 -5.56 1.48 -1.94
C SER A 319 -6.80 1.01 -1.20
N CYS A 320 -7.13 1.58 -0.04
CA CYS A 320 -8.34 1.24 0.70
C CYS A 320 -9.63 1.58 -0.07
N VAL A 321 -9.65 2.65 -0.88
CA VAL A 321 -10.83 2.97 -1.68
C VAL A 321 -11.17 1.84 -2.65
N LEU A 322 -10.15 1.21 -3.25
CA LEU A 322 -10.34 0.02 -4.10
C LEU A 322 -10.72 -1.21 -3.24
N ALA A 323 -10.13 -1.36 -2.07
CA ALA A 323 -10.45 -2.43 -1.12
C ALA A 323 -11.94 -2.43 -0.71
N ASP A 324 -12.53 -1.25 -0.47
CA ASP A 324 -13.95 -1.10 -0.12
C ASP A 324 -14.85 -1.63 -1.25
N VAL A 325 -14.53 -1.31 -2.51
CA VAL A 325 -15.26 -1.82 -3.69
C VAL A 325 -15.09 -3.33 -3.84
N ARG A 326 -13.88 -3.85 -3.67
CA ARG A 326 -13.61 -5.29 -3.68
C ARG A 326 -14.45 -6.03 -2.65
N GLN A 327 -14.52 -5.49 -1.43
CA GLN A 327 -15.28 -6.06 -0.33
C GLN A 327 -16.78 -6.13 -0.65
N ALA A 328 -17.37 -5.05 -1.15
CA ALA A 328 -18.77 -5.01 -1.54
C ALA A 328 -19.09 -5.96 -2.71
N LEU A 329 -18.20 -6.04 -3.71
CA LEU A 329 -18.35 -6.98 -4.83
C LEU A 329 -18.33 -8.44 -4.36
N ALA A 330 -17.51 -8.78 -3.37
CA ALA A 330 -17.47 -10.13 -2.82
C ALA A 330 -18.75 -10.49 -2.04
N ALA A 331 -19.32 -9.53 -1.31
CA ALA A 331 -20.57 -9.71 -0.57
C ALA A 331 -21.80 -9.88 -1.50
N CYS A 332 -21.83 -9.16 -2.61
CA CYS A 332 -23.00 -9.10 -3.51
C CYS A 332 -22.96 -10.09 -4.68
N ARG A 333 -22.03 -11.04 -4.70
CA ARG A 333 -21.82 -11.89 -5.87
C ARG A 333 -22.80 -13.07 -5.95
N PRO A 334 -23.35 -13.41 -7.13
CA PRO A 334 -24.05 -14.68 -7.34
C PRO A 334 -23.08 -15.86 -7.40
N ASP A 335 -23.59 -17.04 -7.08
CA ASP A 335 -22.92 -18.32 -7.26
C ASP A 335 -22.46 -18.47 -8.71
N ASP A 336 -21.17 -18.79 -8.89
CA ASP A 336 -20.58 -19.07 -10.19
C ASP A 336 -20.28 -20.57 -10.32
N SER A 337 -20.53 -21.11 -11.52
CA SER A 337 -20.23 -22.50 -11.86
C SER A 337 -18.75 -22.75 -12.16
N ILE A 338 -17.98 -21.71 -12.52
CA ILE A 338 -16.56 -21.83 -12.88
C ILE A 338 -15.70 -21.50 -11.67
N VAL A 339 -15.05 -22.52 -11.11
CA VAL A 339 -14.17 -22.38 -9.94
C VAL A 339 -12.76 -22.01 -10.39
N HIS A 340 -12.17 -21.01 -9.74
CA HIS A 340 -10.80 -20.57 -10.00
C HIS A 340 -9.78 -21.62 -9.52
N PRO A 341 -8.65 -21.85 -10.23
CA PRO A 341 -7.67 -22.87 -9.86
C PRO A 341 -7.16 -22.79 -8.41
N LEU A 342 -6.94 -21.57 -7.89
CA LEU A 342 -6.54 -21.37 -6.50
C LEU A 342 -7.57 -21.97 -5.51
N VAL A 343 -8.86 -21.77 -5.78
CA VAL A 343 -9.95 -22.28 -4.94
C VAL A 343 -10.11 -23.79 -5.13
N ALA A 344 -10.01 -24.28 -6.37
CA ALA A 344 -10.08 -25.71 -6.66
C ALA A 344 -8.94 -26.51 -6.00
N SER A 345 -7.80 -25.88 -5.73
CA SER A 345 -6.66 -26.48 -5.04
C SER A 345 -6.79 -26.55 -3.52
N CYS A 346 -7.83 -25.94 -2.94
CA CYS A 346 -7.99 -25.86 -1.49
C CYS A 346 -8.46 -27.19 -0.88
N THR A 347 -7.90 -27.49 0.30
CA THR A 347 -8.34 -28.56 1.21
C THR A 347 -8.86 -27.94 2.50
N PHE A 348 -9.91 -28.52 3.08
CA PHE A 348 -10.59 -27.97 4.26
C PHE A 348 -10.42 -28.93 5.44
N GLU A 349 -9.86 -28.43 6.55
CA GLU A 349 -9.63 -29.19 7.77
C GLU A 349 -10.28 -28.52 8.99
N THR A 350 -10.94 -29.32 9.82
CA THR A 350 -11.56 -28.87 11.07
C THR A 350 -11.01 -29.67 12.23
N HIS A 351 -10.83 -29.02 13.39
CA HIS A 351 -10.39 -29.72 14.59
C HIS A 351 -11.55 -30.54 15.18
N SER A 352 -11.36 -31.86 15.30
CA SER A 352 -12.36 -32.76 15.88
C SER A 352 -12.01 -33.26 17.28
N SER A 353 -10.77 -33.01 17.74
CA SER A 353 -10.26 -33.51 19.03
C SER A 353 -10.85 -32.81 20.24
N THR A 354 -11.41 -31.61 20.06
CA THR A 354 -11.96 -30.76 21.11
C THR A 354 -13.31 -30.21 20.67
N PRO A 355 -14.26 -30.00 21.60
CA PRO A 355 -15.53 -29.36 21.27
C PRO A 355 -15.32 -27.88 20.96
N LEU A 356 -16.13 -27.35 20.03
CA LEU A 356 -16.17 -25.93 19.71
C LEU A 356 -16.53 -25.09 20.94
N VAL A 357 -15.74 -24.05 21.20
CA VAL A 357 -16.04 -23.10 22.28
C VAL A 357 -17.33 -22.37 21.98
N GLN A 358 -18.28 -22.41 22.91
CA GLN A 358 -19.57 -21.74 22.77
C GLN A 358 -19.45 -20.27 23.22
N VAL A 359 -20.14 -19.39 22.51
CA VAL A 359 -20.15 -17.95 22.79
C VAL A 359 -21.51 -17.57 23.35
N PRO A 360 -21.57 -17.00 24.57
CA PRO A 360 -22.83 -16.45 25.06
C PRO A 360 -23.18 -15.19 24.26
N GLN A 361 -24.47 -14.94 24.05
CA GLN A 361 -24.93 -13.68 23.47
C GLN A 361 -24.48 -12.50 24.36
N ASP A 362 -23.84 -11.50 23.76
CA ASP A 362 -23.47 -10.26 24.44
C ASP A 362 -23.92 -9.04 23.65
N SER A 363 -23.89 -7.86 24.29
CA SER A 363 -24.30 -6.59 23.68
C SER A 363 -23.28 -6.00 22.69
N HIS A 364 -22.09 -6.58 22.59
CA HIS A 364 -21.02 -6.12 21.71
C HIS A 364 -21.01 -6.85 20.35
N TYR A 365 -21.63 -8.03 20.26
CA TYR A 365 -21.76 -8.82 19.03
C TYR A 365 -23.22 -9.22 18.81
N PRO A 366 -24.07 -8.32 18.26
CA PRO A 366 -25.46 -8.65 17.97
C PRO A 366 -25.56 -9.75 16.90
N LEU A 367 -26.73 -10.41 16.86
CA LEU A 367 -27.07 -11.34 15.79
C LEU A 367 -27.10 -10.59 14.46
N LEU A 368 -26.56 -11.21 13.41
CA LEU A 368 -26.65 -10.70 12.05
C LEU A 368 -28.12 -10.67 11.59
N SER A 369 -28.48 -9.64 10.84
CA SER A 369 -29.69 -9.62 10.03
C SER A 369 -29.70 -10.79 9.02
N LEU A 370 -30.88 -11.13 8.49
CA LEU A 370 -30.98 -12.20 7.49
C LEU A 370 -30.14 -11.92 6.24
N GLU A 371 -30.06 -10.65 5.85
CA GLU A 371 -29.27 -10.19 4.71
C GLU A 371 -27.76 -10.37 4.94
N GLU A 372 -27.28 -10.00 6.13
CA GLU A 372 -25.89 -10.20 6.54
C GLU A 372 -25.54 -11.70 6.63
N GLN A 373 -26.49 -12.57 6.97
CA GLN A 373 -26.30 -14.03 7.00
C GLN A 373 -26.22 -14.66 5.61
N GLU A 374 -26.87 -14.06 4.61
CA GLU A 374 -26.82 -14.52 3.22
C GLU A 374 -25.56 -14.04 2.49
N SER A 375 -24.89 -13.02 3.02
CA SER A 375 -23.69 -12.42 2.42
C SER A 375 -22.41 -13.16 2.81
N MET A 376 -21.54 -13.41 1.84
CA MET A 376 -20.22 -13.99 2.10
C MET A 376 -19.28 -12.91 2.66
N TYR A 377 -18.75 -13.14 3.85
CA TYR A 377 -17.98 -12.12 4.54
C TYR A 377 -16.52 -12.07 4.07
N ASN A 378 -16.17 -10.92 3.50
CA ASN A 378 -14.81 -10.54 3.14
C ASN A 378 -14.48 -9.25 3.88
N ALA A 379 -13.23 -9.07 4.31
CA ALA A 379 -12.75 -7.84 4.91
C ALA A 379 -11.41 -7.44 4.31
N SER A 380 -11.46 -6.48 3.40
CA SER A 380 -10.27 -5.94 2.78
C SER A 380 -9.70 -4.78 3.60
N PHE A 381 -8.38 -4.75 3.76
CA PHE A 381 -7.63 -3.64 4.35
C PHE A 381 -6.34 -3.46 3.58
N VAL A 382 -6.26 -2.35 2.83
CA VAL A 382 -5.14 -2.09 1.93
C VAL A 382 -4.95 -3.26 0.94
N ASP A 383 -3.91 -4.08 1.11
CA ASP A 383 -3.58 -5.22 0.27
C ASP A 383 -4.06 -6.57 0.83
N ASP A 384 -4.35 -6.64 2.13
CA ASP A 384 -4.82 -7.84 2.81
C ASP A 384 -6.35 -7.98 2.64
N ASN A 385 -6.85 -9.18 2.35
CA ASN A 385 -8.28 -9.50 2.43
C ASN A 385 -8.53 -10.76 3.24
N GLY A 386 -9.26 -10.62 4.34
CA GLY A 386 -9.68 -11.74 5.17
C GLY A 386 -11.02 -12.30 4.71
N VAL A 387 -11.14 -13.63 4.68
CA VAL A 387 -12.37 -14.35 4.30
C VAL A 387 -12.84 -15.18 5.49
N VAL A 388 -14.13 -15.07 5.81
CA VAL A 388 -14.78 -15.84 6.88
C VAL A 388 -16.05 -16.46 6.34
N ALA A 389 -16.19 -17.78 6.53
CA ALA A 389 -17.44 -18.47 6.23
C ALA A 389 -17.54 -19.77 7.02
N TYR A 390 -18.73 -20.34 7.12
CA TYR A 390 -18.90 -21.72 7.59
C TYR A 390 -18.31 -22.71 6.59
N LEU A 391 -18.02 -23.93 7.06
CA LEU A 391 -17.34 -24.96 6.26
C LEU A 391 -17.97 -25.20 4.88
N LYS A 392 -19.31 -25.22 4.80
CA LYS A 392 -20.03 -25.50 3.56
C LYS A 392 -19.95 -24.35 2.56
N GLU A 393 -19.91 -23.12 3.05
CA GLU A 393 -19.92 -21.88 2.27
C GLU A 393 -18.51 -21.40 1.91
N MET A 394 -17.48 -21.89 2.61
CA MET A 394 -16.10 -21.42 2.44
C MET A 394 -15.53 -21.52 1.02
N PRO A 395 -15.74 -22.60 0.23
CA PRO A 395 -15.28 -22.64 -1.16
C PRO A 395 -15.85 -21.49 -1.99
N GLN A 396 -17.13 -21.17 -1.77
CA GLN A 396 -17.79 -20.08 -2.47
C GLN A 396 -17.30 -18.71 -2.01
N ALA A 397 -17.11 -18.52 -0.70
CA ALA A 397 -16.57 -17.27 -0.16
C ALA A 397 -15.17 -16.96 -0.72
N LEU A 398 -14.32 -17.99 -0.86
CA LEU A 398 -13.00 -17.87 -1.51
C LEU A 398 -13.13 -17.54 -3.00
N GLN A 399 -14.07 -18.16 -3.71
CA GLN A 399 -14.34 -17.84 -5.11
C GLN A 399 -14.75 -16.37 -5.27
N HIS A 400 -15.64 -15.87 -4.42
CA HIS A 400 -16.07 -14.48 -4.43
C HIS A 400 -14.89 -13.53 -4.16
N SER A 401 -14.01 -13.88 -3.22
CA SER A 401 -12.80 -13.11 -2.91
C SER A 401 -11.85 -12.98 -4.12
N VAL A 402 -11.59 -14.10 -4.80
CA VAL A 402 -10.69 -14.14 -5.95
C VAL A 402 -11.28 -13.34 -7.12
N GLN A 403 -12.57 -13.55 -7.41
CA GLN A 403 -13.22 -12.86 -8.54
C GLN A 403 -13.36 -11.36 -8.31
N SER A 404 -13.69 -10.93 -7.08
CA SER A 404 -13.74 -9.50 -6.75
C SER A 404 -12.37 -8.84 -6.89
N ALA A 405 -11.27 -9.56 -6.57
CA ALA A 405 -9.92 -9.04 -6.77
C ALA A 405 -9.62 -8.75 -8.24
N PHE A 406 -9.96 -9.66 -9.16
CA PHE A 406 -9.73 -9.47 -10.59
C PHE A 406 -10.63 -8.40 -11.20
N GLU A 407 -11.88 -8.27 -10.72
CA GLU A 407 -12.78 -7.22 -11.19
C GLU A 407 -12.33 -5.84 -10.73
N THR A 408 -11.91 -5.70 -9.47
CA THR A 408 -11.41 -4.42 -8.97
C THR A 408 -10.03 -4.09 -9.55
N PHE A 409 -9.06 -4.99 -9.49
CA PHE A 409 -7.65 -4.67 -9.81
C PHE A 409 -7.23 -5.00 -11.25
N GLY A 410 -8.15 -5.56 -12.05
CA GLY A 410 -7.91 -5.96 -13.43
C GLY A 410 -7.28 -7.36 -13.56
N VAL A 411 -7.36 -7.90 -14.78
CA VAL A 411 -6.73 -9.16 -15.19
C VAL A 411 -5.22 -9.01 -15.41
N GLU A 412 -4.55 -10.11 -15.80
CA GLU A 412 -3.12 -10.11 -16.03
C GLU A 412 -2.70 -9.19 -17.18
N ASP A 413 -1.75 -8.30 -16.89
CA ASP A 413 -0.97 -7.57 -17.89
C ASP A 413 0.53 -7.80 -17.63
N ARG A 414 1.42 -6.91 -18.08
CA ARG A 414 2.86 -7.02 -17.81
C ARG A 414 3.22 -7.06 -16.31
N ARG A 415 2.34 -6.56 -15.44
CA ARG A 415 2.49 -6.60 -13.97
C ARG A 415 2.12 -7.98 -13.40
N GLY A 416 1.54 -8.87 -14.20
CA GLY A 416 1.01 -10.18 -13.84
C GLY A 416 -0.33 -10.11 -13.10
N GLY A 417 -0.84 -11.26 -12.67
CA GLY A 417 -2.05 -11.37 -11.84
C GLY A 417 -2.05 -10.51 -10.58
N CYS A 418 -3.25 -10.08 -10.18
CA CYS A 418 -3.45 -9.19 -9.03
C CYS A 418 -3.25 -9.86 -7.68
N LEU A 419 -3.48 -11.17 -7.60
CA LEU A 419 -3.26 -11.93 -6.39
C LEU A 419 -1.78 -12.32 -6.24
N GLN A 420 -1.36 -12.44 -4.98
CA GLN A 420 -0.07 -13.01 -4.62
C GLN A 420 -0.20 -14.52 -4.42
N ASP A 421 -0.22 -15.26 -5.52
CA ASP A 421 -0.41 -16.72 -5.50
C ASP A 421 0.59 -17.46 -4.61
N ALA A 422 1.84 -16.95 -4.53
CA ALA A 422 2.88 -17.53 -3.67
C ALA A 422 2.59 -17.42 -2.16
N LYS A 423 1.64 -16.57 -1.75
CA LYS A 423 1.15 -16.46 -0.36
C LYS A 423 -0.16 -17.21 -0.14
N TRP A 424 -0.79 -17.74 -1.19
CA TRP A 424 -2.05 -18.47 -1.08
C TRP A 424 -1.84 -19.76 -0.28
N ASN A 425 -2.62 -19.96 0.77
CA ASN A 425 -2.58 -21.19 1.55
C ASN A 425 -3.66 -22.15 1.05
N SER A 426 -3.28 -23.28 0.45
CA SER A 426 -4.24 -24.30 0.01
C SER A 426 -4.94 -24.99 1.18
N LEU A 427 -4.35 -24.98 2.38
CA LEU A 427 -4.97 -25.54 3.57
C LEU A 427 -5.83 -24.48 4.28
N VAL A 428 -7.13 -24.66 4.24
CA VAL A 428 -8.13 -23.82 4.90
C VAL A 428 -8.57 -24.48 6.20
N SER A 429 -8.53 -23.74 7.32
CA SER A 429 -8.92 -24.27 8.63
C SER A 429 -9.60 -23.21 9.52
N GLU A 430 -9.90 -23.59 10.76
CA GLU A 430 -10.43 -22.71 11.82
C GLU A 430 -9.35 -21.76 12.40
N THR A 431 -8.10 -21.86 11.93
CA THR A 431 -7.00 -21.01 12.36
C THR A 431 -6.31 -20.35 11.18
N PHE A 432 -6.12 -19.04 11.26
CA PHE A 432 -5.38 -18.29 10.23
C PHE A 432 -4.60 -17.11 10.80
N MET A 433 -3.57 -16.68 10.06
CA MET A 433 -2.75 -15.51 10.36
C MET A 433 -3.25 -14.30 9.56
N PHE A 434 -3.89 -13.34 10.21
CA PHE A 434 -4.43 -12.15 9.54
C PHE A 434 -4.01 -10.85 10.24
N LEU A 435 -3.58 -9.85 9.47
CA LEU A 435 -3.08 -8.54 9.97
C LEU A 435 -2.06 -8.66 11.13
N GLY A 436 -1.28 -9.74 11.13
CA GLY A 436 -0.26 -10.01 12.14
C GLY A 436 -0.78 -10.59 13.47
N PHE A 437 -2.03 -11.01 13.53
CA PHE A 437 -2.65 -11.75 14.63
C PHE A 437 -2.98 -13.18 14.21
N ARG A 438 -2.94 -14.11 15.17
CA ARG A 438 -3.47 -15.46 15.01
C ARG A 438 -4.93 -15.44 15.42
N VAL A 439 -5.80 -15.76 14.47
CA VAL A 439 -7.24 -15.96 14.68
C VAL A 439 -7.47 -17.46 14.80
N ASP A 440 -8.15 -17.86 15.87
CA ASP A 440 -8.55 -19.24 16.11
C ASP A 440 -10.05 -19.21 16.44
N THR A 441 -10.88 -19.57 15.46
CA THR A 441 -12.33 -19.57 15.60
C THR A 441 -12.81 -20.80 16.36
N HIS A 442 -12.05 -21.90 16.41
CA HIS A 442 -12.40 -23.09 17.19
C HIS A 442 -12.45 -22.76 18.70
N HIS A 443 -11.45 -22.00 19.16
CA HIS A 443 -11.32 -21.54 20.54
C HIS A 443 -11.86 -20.13 20.77
N MET A 444 -12.29 -19.44 19.72
CA MET A 444 -12.79 -18.06 19.77
C MET A 444 -11.78 -17.07 20.34
N THR A 445 -10.54 -17.12 19.84
CA THR A 445 -9.44 -16.27 20.32
C THR A 445 -8.74 -15.49 19.21
N VAL A 446 -8.31 -14.27 19.54
CA VAL A 446 -7.29 -13.52 18.80
C VAL A 446 -6.07 -13.42 19.67
N SER A 447 -4.92 -13.85 19.17
CA SER A 447 -3.67 -13.78 19.92
C SER A 447 -2.53 -13.27 19.07
N TRP A 448 -1.52 -12.70 19.72
CA TRP A 448 -0.25 -12.50 19.03
C TRP A 448 0.41 -13.85 18.73
N PRO A 449 0.99 -14.00 17.52
CA PRO A 449 1.83 -15.14 17.20
C PRO A 449 2.88 -15.38 18.27
N LEU A 450 3.18 -16.66 18.53
CA LEU A 450 4.12 -17.05 19.58
C LEU A 450 5.45 -16.32 19.42
N GLU A 451 5.97 -16.24 18.20
CA GLU A 451 7.22 -15.56 17.87
C GLU A 451 7.20 -14.07 18.26
N LYS A 452 6.10 -13.35 17.97
CA LYS A 452 5.96 -11.94 18.39
C LYS A 452 5.88 -11.80 19.91
N ARG A 453 5.19 -12.72 20.59
CA ARG A 453 5.12 -12.74 22.06
C ARG A 453 6.49 -13.02 22.68
N GLN A 454 7.26 -13.94 22.12
CA GLN A 454 8.62 -14.25 22.55
C GLN A 454 9.57 -13.07 22.30
N ALA A 455 9.52 -12.46 21.11
CA ALA A 455 10.32 -11.28 20.79
C ALA A 455 10.03 -10.12 21.74
N LEU A 456 8.74 -9.88 22.05
CA LEU A 456 8.37 -8.87 23.03
C LEU A 456 8.87 -9.25 24.43
N HIS A 457 8.72 -10.50 24.84
CA HIS A 457 9.19 -10.96 26.16
C HIS A 457 10.69 -10.79 26.34
N ILE A 458 11.48 -11.11 25.32
CA ILE A 458 12.93 -10.89 25.29
C ILE A 458 13.23 -9.38 25.42
N LYS A 459 12.56 -8.54 24.61
CA LYS A 459 12.75 -7.09 24.64
C LYS A 459 12.42 -6.49 26.01
N THR A 460 11.33 -6.94 26.64
CA THR A 460 10.94 -6.50 27.98
C THR A 460 11.93 -6.95 29.05
N ARG A 461 12.48 -8.18 28.95
CA ARG A 461 13.53 -8.66 29.86
C ARG A 461 14.84 -7.88 29.70
N SER A 462 15.23 -7.49 28.48
CA SER A 462 16.40 -6.65 28.26
C SER A 462 16.25 -5.21 28.78
N CYS A 463 15.02 -4.76 29.04
CA CYS A 463 14.74 -3.44 29.62
C CYS A 463 14.69 -3.42 31.15
N GLN A 464 14.83 -4.56 31.84
CA GLN A 464 14.94 -4.61 33.29
C GLN A 464 16.40 -4.74 33.72
N VAL A 465 17.10 -3.60 33.88
CA VAL A 465 17.96 -3.21 35.03
C VAL A 465 18.40 -1.75 34.80
N ILE A 466 17.63 -0.81 35.33
CA ILE A 466 18.17 0.40 35.98
C ILE A 466 17.27 0.62 37.19
N THR A 467 17.56 -0.07 38.30
CA THR A 467 17.07 0.34 39.61
C THR A 467 17.86 1.60 39.98
N ALA A 468 17.20 2.75 39.94
CA ALA A 468 17.78 4.00 40.43
C ALA A 468 17.82 3.94 41.96
N ASP A 469 19.02 3.81 42.53
CA ASP A 469 19.29 3.95 43.96
C ASP A 469 19.37 5.43 44.34
N SER A 470 18.29 6.21 44.15
CA SER A 470 18.10 7.55 44.77
C SER A 470 16.84 8.24 44.24
N PRO A 471 16.05 8.94 45.08
CA PRO A 471 14.86 9.68 44.65
C PRO A 471 15.11 10.92 43.76
N GLU A 472 16.36 11.33 43.50
CA GLU A 472 16.63 12.64 42.85
C GLU A 472 17.09 12.62 41.38
N GLU A 473 17.30 11.45 40.75
CA GLU A 473 17.81 11.38 39.36
C GLU A 473 16.84 10.81 38.31
N ALA A 474 15.53 10.82 38.57
CA ALA A 474 14.53 10.43 37.58
C ALA A 474 14.17 11.57 36.59
N LYS A 475 15.15 12.06 35.83
CA LYS A 475 14.93 12.86 34.61
C LYS A 475 15.76 12.30 33.45
N ILE A 476 15.43 11.07 33.04
CA ILE A 476 15.87 10.54 31.75
C ILE A 476 14.82 10.90 30.72
N ARG A 477 15.21 11.76 29.76
CA ARG A 477 14.47 12.00 28.52
C ARG A 477 14.37 10.69 27.74
N THR A 478 13.15 10.22 27.52
CA THR A 478 12.87 9.22 26.49
C THR A 478 13.10 9.84 25.10
N PRO A 479 13.70 9.12 24.14
CA PRO A 479 13.58 9.49 22.74
C PRO A 479 12.10 9.40 22.36
N SER A 480 11.58 10.48 21.80
CA SER A 480 10.19 10.61 21.40
C SER A 480 9.81 9.58 20.34
N THR A 481 9.16 8.49 20.74
CA THR A 481 8.34 7.66 19.85
C THR A 481 7.13 7.14 20.64
N ASN A 482 5.94 7.57 20.23
CA ASN A 482 4.59 7.18 20.68
C ASN A 482 4.11 7.64 22.09
N PRO A 483 3.16 8.60 22.17
CA PRO A 483 2.60 9.06 23.45
C PRO A 483 1.46 8.16 24.02
N GLY A 484 1.30 6.92 23.53
CA GLY A 484 0.10 6.12 23.79
C GLY A 484 0.16 5.03 24.89
N ILE A 485 1.33 4.72 25.48
CA ILE A 485 1.46 3.57 26.40
C ILE A 485 2.19 4.00 27.66
N THR A 486 1.45 4.22 28.76
CA THR A 486 2.03 4.77 29.99
C THR A 486 2.19 3.77 31.14
N CYS A 487 1.73 2.51 31.04
CA CYS A 487 2.11 1.49 32.03
C CYS A 487 1.72 0.06 31.57
N ILE A 488 2.64 -0.90 31.70
CA ILE A 488 2.36 -2.34 31.58
C ILE A 488 2.53 -2.93 32.98
N ARG A 489 1.45 -3.42 33.58
CA ARG A 489 1.52 -4.21 34.82
C ARG A 489 1.45 -5.69 34.45
N ILE A 490 2.52 -6.42 34.73
CA ILE A 490 2.61 -7.87 34.53
C ILE A 490 2.31 -8.52 35.87
N ASP A 491 1.14 -9.12 36.04
CA ASP A 491 0.91 -10.03 37.16
C ASP A 491 1.39 -11.41 36.75
N SER A 492 2.41 -11.88 37.48
CA SER A 492 2.94 -13.22 37.34
C SER A 492 1.88 -14.21 37.81
N VAL A 493 1.65 -15.23 36.97
CA VAL A 493 0.76 -16.38 37.16
C VAL A 493 -0.65 -16.17 36.59
N CYS A 494 -0.85 -16.72 35.38
CA CYS A 494 -2.09 -16.84 34.60
C CYS A 494 -2.64 -15.57 33.91
N GLY A 495 -2.27 -15.40 32.63
CA GLY A 495 -3.00 -14.58 31.66
C GLY A 495 -2.55 -13.12 31.57
N ILE A 496 -2.33 -12.65 30.34
CA ILE A 496 -2.18 -11.21 30.06
C ILE A 496 -3.56 -10.69 29.71
N THR A 497 -4.16 -9.89 30.60
CA THR A 497 -5.40 -9.16 30.31
C THR A 497 -5.04 -7.74 29.91
N PHE A 498 -5.46 -7.31 28.71
CA PHE A 498 -5.28 -5.94 28.24
C PHE A 498 -6.52 -5.10 28.62
N GLN A 499 -6.33 -3.96 29.27
CA GLN A 499 -7.34 -2.90 29.35
C GLN A 499 -6.91 -1.74 28.44
N ILE A 500 -7.68 -1.51 27.39
CA ILE A 500 -7.55 -0.32 26.54
C ILE A 500 -8.29 0.82 27.25
N LYS A 501 -7.56 1.85 27.68
CA LYS A 501 -8.16 3.12 28.12
C LYS A 501 -8.31 4.03 26.92
N CYS A 502 -9.53 4.28 26.48
CA CYS A 502 -9.83 5.46 25.67
C CYS A 502 -9.89 6.68 26.60
N ASN A 503 -9.13 7.72 26.31
CA ASN A 503 -9.19 8.99 27.05
C ASN A 503 -10.56 9.62 26.82
N GLY A 504 -11.38 9.77 27.87
CA GLY A 504 -12.65 10.49 27.73
C GLY A 504 -13.66 10.48 28.88
N SER A 505 -13.55 9.63 29.91
CA SER A 505 -14.57 9.61 30.98
C SER A 505 -13.99 9.38 32.37
N ARG A 506 -14.43 10.23 33.33
CA ARG A 506 -14.07 10.16 34.76
C ARG A 506 -14.42 8.79 35.35
N PRO A 507 -13.60 8.22 36.25
CA PRO A 507 -13.88 6.93 36.84
C PRO A 507 -14.99 7.05 37.90
N GLN A 508 -16.13 6.37 37.69
CA GLN A 508 -16.91 5.87 38.83
C GLN A 508 -16.32 4.52 39.25
N ARG A 509 -15.86 4.45 40.50
CA ARG A 509 -15.46 3.22 41.17
C ARG A 509 -16.72 2.44 41.55
N THR A 510 -16.92 1.28 40.94
CA THR A 510 -17.81 0.23 41.48
C THR A 510 -17.00 -1.04 41.65
N THR A 511 -16.61 -1.32 42.89
CA THR A 511 -16.05 -2.60 43.33
C THR A 511 -17.14 -3.65 43.37
N PHE A 512 -17.04 -4.70 42.55
CA PHE A 512 -17.76 -5.96 42.77
C PHE A 512 -16.82 -6.99 43.39
N ARG A 513 -17.11 -7.37 44.64
CA ARG A 513 -16.54 -8.54 45.31
C ARG A 513 -17.29 -9.78 44.83
N LYS A 514 -16.54 -10.84 44.50
CA LYS A 514 -17.03 -12.20 44.22
C LYS A 514 -18.05 -12.68 45.26
N LYS A 515 -19.17 -13.22 44.79
CA LYS A 515 -19.71 -14.49 45.25
C LYS A 515 -19.79 -15.43 44.07
#